data_AF-A0A8T5ZKQ4-F1
#
_entry.id   AF-A0A8T5ZKQ4-F1
#
_cell.length_a   1.000
_cell.length_b   1.000
_cell.length_c   1.000
_cell.angle_alpha   90.00
_cell.angle_beta   90.00
_cell.angle_gamma   90.00
#
_symmetry.space_group_name_H-M   'P 1'
#
loop_
_entity.id
_entity.type
_entity.pdbx_description
1 polymer ?
#
loop_
_entity_poly.entity_id
_entity_poly.type
_entity_poly.pdbx_seq_one_letter_code
_entity_poly.pdbx_strand_id
1 'polypeptide(L)'
;ERLEKLCQLEKWSVSIETQGALGTENRLADEDIRRADVALLITDIELAGAERFEHCRYVQCSIYAFLREPQRVMSAVRKVLSAPQQTHLILE
;
A
#
# COMPACT_ATOMS: atom_id res chain seq x y z
N GLU A 1 10.67 -5.73 -3.94
CA GLU A 1 11.90 -4.98 -4.28
C GLU A 1 11.76 -3.46 -4.46
N ARG A 2 11.06 -2.92 -5.48
CA ARG A 2 11.04 -1.45 -5.71
C ARG A 2 10.47 -0.65 -4.53
N LEU A 3 9.34 -1.09 -3.98
CA LEU A 3 8.72 -0.44 -2.82
C LEU A 3 9.63 -0.47 -1.60
N GLU A 4 10.29 -1.61 -1.33
CA GLU A 4 11.22 -1.75 -0.19
C GLU A 4 12.37 -0.74 -0.27
N LYS A 5 12.97 -0.57 -1.46
CA LYS A 5 14.02 0.43 -1.68
C LYS A 5 13.53 1.85 -1.43
N LEU A 6 12.31 2.18 -1.87
CA LEU A 6 11.72 3.49 -1.64
C LEU A 6 11.45 3.73 -0.15
N CYS A 7 10.85 2.76 0.55
CA CYS A 7 10.65 2.83 1.99
C CYS A 7 11.96 2.95 2.76
N GLN A 8 13.02 2.27 2.32
CA GLN A 8 14.35 2.39 2.93
C GLN A 8 14.91 3.82 2.82
N LEU A 9 14.76 4.46 1.65
CA LEU A 9 15.20 5.85 1.44
C LEU A 9 14.43 6.83 2.33
N GLU A 10 13.13 6.59 2.52
CA GLU A 10 12.24 7.36 3.39
C GLU A 10 12.39 7.02 4.89
N LYS A 11 13.16 5.97 5.21
CA LYS A 11 13.30 5.38 6.55
C LYS A 11 11.96 4.91 7.13
N TRP A 12 11.08 4.40 6.29
CA TRP A 12 9.81 3.79 6.69
C TRP A 12 9.99 2.30 6.96
N SER A 13 9.41 1.83 8.05
CA SER A 13 9.17 0.40 8.26
C SER A 13 8.09 -0.06 7.28
N VAL A 14 8.31 -1.18 6.62
CA VAL A 14 7.39 -1.71 5.61
C VAL A 14 7.29 -3.23 5.74
N SER A 15 6.07 -3.74 5.62
CA SER A 15 5.73 -5.15 5.45
C SER A 15 4.97 -5.30 4.14
N ILE A 16 5.27 -6.32 3.35
CA ILE A 16 4.73 -6.48 1.99
C ILE A 16 4.11 -7.87 1.84
N GLU A 17 2.83 -7.90 1.51
CA GLU A 17 2.12 -9.08 1.02
C GLU A 17 2.10 -9.06 -0.51
N THR A 18 2.34 -10.21 -1.12
CA THR A 18 2.25 -10.40 -2.57
C THR A 18 1.13 -11.39 -2.87
N GLN A 19 0.22 -11.03 -3.79
CA GLN A 19 -0.83 -11.91 -4.26
C GLN A 19 -0.59 -12.25 -5.74
N GLY A 20 -0.38 -13.54 -6.03
CA GLY A 20 -0.11 -14.02 -7.38
C GLY A 20 -0.87 -15.31 -7.70
N ALA A 21 -0.62 -15.87 -8.88
CA ALA A 21 -1.30 -17.09 -9.34
C ALA A 21 -1.04 -18.32 -8.45
N LEU A 22 0.09 -18.34 -7.72
CA LEU A 22 0.45 -19.40 -6.78
C LEU A 22 -0.13 -19.19 -5.37
N GLY A 23 -0.89 -18.11 -5.16
CA GLY A 23 -1.47 -17.74 -3.87
C GLY A 23 -0.85 -16.49 -3.26
N THR A 24 -1.03 -16.35 -1.95
CA THR A 24 -0.55 -15.21 -1.16
C THR A 24 0.78 -15.54 -0.48
N GLU A 25 1.77 -14.69 -0.65
CA GLU A 25 3.07 -14.75 0.02
C GLU A 25 3.18 -13.61 1.04
N ASN A 26 3.81 -13.87 2.19
CA ASN A 26 4.02 -12.90 3.27
C ASN A 26 2.72 -12.19 3.68
N ARG A 27 1.64 -12.95 3.84
CA ARG A 27 0.33 -12.43 4.22
C ARG A 27 0.46 -11.51 5.44
N LEU A 28 -0.01 -10.27 5.32
CA LEU A 28 -0.04 -9.31 6.41
C LEU A 28 -1.00 -9.81 7.49
N ALA A 29 -0.52 -9.84 8.73
CA ALA A 29 -1.37 -10.13 9.87
C ALA A 29 -2.29 -8.94 10.14
N ASP A 30 -3.52 -9.21 10.61
CA ASP A 30 -4.50 -8.15 10.87
C ASP A 30 -4.01 -7.14 11.92
N GLU A 31 -3.13 -7.58 12.83
CA GLU A 31 -2.49 -6.69 13.79
C GLU A 31 -1.54 -5.69 13.11
N ASP A 32 -0.75 -6.13 12.14
CA ASP A 32 0.15 -5.26 11.39
C ASP A 32 -0.66 -4.22 10.59
N ILE A 33 -1.76 -4.66 9.99
CA ILE A 33 -2.68 -3.77 9.25
C ILE A 33 -3.29 -2.72 10.18
N ARG A 34 -3.75 -3.12 11.36
CA ARG A 34 -4.29 -2.18 12.37
C ARG A 34 -3.25 -1.20 12.90
N ARG A 35 -1.99 -1.61 13.02
CA ARG A 35 -0.89 -0.79 13.54
C ARG A 35 -0.28 0.12 12.48
N ALA A 36 -0.46 -0.18 11.20
CA ALA A 36 0.10 0.62 10.11
C ALA A 36 -0.53 2.01 10.05
N ASP A 37 0.30 3.03 9.85
CA ASP A 37 -0.19 4.41 9.70
C ASP A 37 -0.94 4.61 8.36
N VAL A 38 -0.53 3.87 7.33
CA VAL A 38 -1.06 3.91 5.96
C VAL A 38 -0.81 2.59 5.23
N ALA A 39 -1.77 2.14 4.43
CA ALA A 39 -1.62 1.03 3.50
C ALA A 39 -1.40 1.55 2.06
N LEU A 40 -0.60 0.83 1.27
CA LEU A 40 -0.41 1.09 -0.15
C LEU A 40 -0.85 -0.15 -0.96
N LEU A 41 -1.96 -0.02 -1.68
CA LEU A 41 -2.58 -1.07 -2.47
C LEU A 41 -2.14 -0.92 -3.94
N ILE A 42 -1.17 -1.72 -4.38
CA ILE A 42 -0.66 -1.71 -5.75
C ILE A 42 -1.26 -2.91 -6.47
N THR A 43 -2.32 -2.71 -7.24
CA THR A 43 -3.07 -3.80 -7.85
C THR A 43 -3.80 -3.37 -9.13
N ASP A 44 -3.89 -4.29 -10.09
CA ASP A 44 -4.72 -4.14 -11.29
C ASP A 44 -5.99 -5.00 -11.24
N ILE A 45 -6.14 -5.80 -10.17
CA ILE A 45 -7.25 -6.73 -9.94
C ILE A 45 -7.82 -6.56 -8.52
N GLU A 46 -8.95 -7.19 -8.25
CA GLU A 46 -9.51 -7.26 -6.90
C GLU A 46 -8.53 -7.97 -5.95
N LEU A 47 -8.24 -7.34 -4.80
CA LEU A 47 -7.41 -7.94 -3.77
C LEU A 47 -8.22 -8.96 -2.97
N ALA A 48 -7.64 -10.13 -2.75
CA ALA A 48 -8.19 -11.08 -1.80
C ALA A 48 -8.11 -10.49 -0.39
N GLY A 49 -9.26 -10.40 0.28
CA GLY A 49 -9.35 -9.84 1.63
C GLY A 49 -9.18 -8.32 1.66
N ALA A 50 -9.72 -7.60 0.68
CA ALA A 50 -9.66 -6.14 0.59
C ALA A 50 -10.31 -5.45 1.79
N GLU A 51 -11.33 -6.08 2.38
CA GLU A 51 -12.05 -5.61 3.57
C GLU A 51 -11.13 -5.38 4.77
N ARG A 52 -9.97 -6.06 4.83
CA ARG A 52 -8.96 -5.87 5.89
C ARG A 52 -8.45 -4.43 5.96
N PHE A 53 -8.54 -3.67 4.86
CA PHE A 53 -7.98 -2.32 4.75
C PHE A 53 -9.04 -1.21 4.85
N GLU A 54 -10.33 -1.52 5.02
CA GLU A 54 -11.43 -0.54 5.01
C GLU A 54 -11.37 0.52 6.12
N HIS A 55 -10.69 0.20 7.22
CA HIS A 55 -10.53 1.12 8.36
C HIS A 55 -9.16 1.79 8.40
N CYS A 56 -8.28 1.46 7.45
CA CYS A 56 -6.96 2.06 7.32
C CYS A 56 -7.05 3.34 6.48
N ARG A 57 -6.05 4.21 6.62
CA ARG A 57 -5.76 5.15 5.54
C ARG A 57 -5.11 4.37 4.41
N TYR A 58 -5.51 4.57 3.17
CA TYR A 58 -4.82 3.91 2.06
C TYR A 58 -4.68 4.75 0.81
N VAL A 59 -3.62 4.45 0.07
CA VAL A 59 -3.44 4.86 -1.32
C VAL A 59 -3.58 3.60 -2.18
N GLN A 60 -4.37 3.67 -3.25
CA GLN A 60 -4.48 2.62 -4.24
C GLN A 60 -4.01 3.11 -5.60
N CYS A 61 -3.29 2.26 -6.33
CA CYS A 61 -2.86 2.56 -7.70
C CYS A 61 -2.67 1.25 -8.50
N SER A 62 -2.63 1.38 -9.83
CA SER A 62 -2.26 0.28 -10.73
C SER A 62 -0.77 -0.08 -10.60
N ILE A 63 -0.43 -1.32 -10.94
CA ILE A 63 0.98 -1.77 -11.00
C ILE A 63 1.74 -0.90 -12.01
N TYR A 64 1.13 -0.63 -13.16
CA TYR A 64 1.72 0.21 -14.20
C TYR A 64 2.00 1.64 -13.71
N ALA A 65 1.05 2.28 -13.02
CA ALA A 65 1.24 3.63 -12.48
C ALA A 65 2.38 3.68 -11.46
N PHE A 66 2.46 2.70 -10.55
CA PHE A 66 3.55 2.62 -9.58
C PHE A 66 4.92 2.42 -10.25
N LEU A 67 4.99 1.58 -11.30
CA LEU A 67 6.24 1.36 -12.02
C LEU A 67 6.67 2.58 -12.85
N ARG A 68 5.72 3.35 -13.38
CA ARG A 68 6.03 4.52 -14.20
C ARG A 68 6.42 5.73 -13.34
N GLU A 69 5.64 6.05 -12.32
CA GLU A 69 5.79 7.26 -11.51
C GLU A 69 5.74 6.96 -10.00
N PRO A 70 6.68 6.16 -9.45
CA PRO A 70 6.63 5.76 -8.04
C PRO A 70 6.69 6.97 -7.11
N GLN A 71 7.38 8.05 -7.49
CA GLN A 71 7.51 9.24 -6.67
C GLN A 71 6.16 9.97 -6.50
N ARG A 72 5.29 9.93 -7.52
CA ARG A 72 3.91 10.44 -7.43
C ARG A 72 3.13 9.64 -6.39
N VAL A 73 3.27 8.32 -6.40
CA VAL A 73 2.63 7.41 -5.42
C VAL A 73 3.19 7.65 -4.01
N MET A 74 4.51 7.69 -3.82
CA MET A 74 5.12 7.94 -2.50
C MET A 74 4.74 9.32 -1.93
N SER A 75 4.63 10.34 -2.79
CA SER A 75 4.14 11.67 -2.41
C SER A 75 2.68 11.62 -1.94
N ALA A 76 1.84 10.85 -2.64
CA ALA A 76 0.46 10.62 -2.22
C ALA A 76 0.37 9.89 -0.88
N VAL A 77 1.21 8.87 -0.65
CA VAL A 77 1.30 8.17 0.65
C VAL A 77 1.65 9.16 1.77
N ARG A 78 2.63 10.05 1.58
CA ARG A 78 2.95 11.11 2.55
C ARG A 78 1.78 12.05 2.84
N LYS A 79 1.01 12.43 1.83
CA LYS A 79 -0.18 13.29 2.01
C LYS A 79 -1.26 12.58 2.81
N VAL A 80 -1.48 11.29 2.53
CA VAL A 80 -2.47 10.49 3.25
C VAL A 80 -2.02 10.23 4.69
N LEU A 81 -0.72 10.10 4.95
CA LEU A 81 -0.17 9.92 6.29
C LEU A 81 -0.59 11.04 7.26
N SER A 82 -0.66 12.29 6.78
CA SER A 82 -1.09 13.45 7.57
C SER A 82 -2.59 13.77 7.50
N ALA A 83 -3.36 12.98 6.74
CA ALA A 83 -4.79 13.17 6.56
C ALA A 83 -5.61 12.58 7.73
N PRO A 84 -6.91 12.94 7.85
CA PRO A 84 -7.82 12.29 8.79
C PRO A 84 -7.81 10.76 8.64
N GLN A 85 -8.15 10.06 9.72
CA GLN A 85 -8.35 8.60 9.64
C GLN A 85 -9.37 8.26 8.54
N GLN A 86 -9.24 7.07 7.94
CA GLN A 86 -10.11 6.58 6.85
C GLN A 86 -10.04 7.41 5.55
N THR A 87 -8.97 8.18 5.35
CA THR A 87 -8.72 8.80 4.05
C THR A 87 -8.29 7.75 3.03
N HIS A 88 -9.09 7.57 1.98
CA HIS A 88 -8.82 6.66 0.87
C HIS A 88 -8.53 7.47 -0.39
N LEU A 89 -7.38 7.22 -1.02
CA LEU A 89 -6.97 7.93 -2.24
C LEU A 89 -6.68 6.93 -3.35
N ILE A 90 -7.37 7.07 -4.47
CA ILE A 90 -7.14 6.26 -5.67
C ILE A 90 -6.38 7.11 -6.69
N LEU A 91 -5.26 6.59 -7.18
CA LEU A 91 -4.45 7.21 -8.22
C LEU A 91 -4.64 6.46 -9.54
N GLU A 92 -5.07 7.21 -10.55
CA GLU A 92 -5.05 6.83 -11.96
C GLU A 92 -3.65 6.98 -12.58
#